data_AF-A0A5J4T212-F1
#
_entry.id   AF-A0A5J4T212-F1
#
_cell.length_a   1.000
_cell.length_b   1.000
_cell.length_c   1.000
_cell.angle_alpha   90.00
_cell.angle_beta   90.00
_cell.angle_gamma   90.00
#
_symmetry.space_group_name_H-M   'P 1'
#
loop_
_entity.id
_entity.type
_entity.pdbx_description
1 polymer ?
#
loop_
_entity_poly.entity_id
_entity_poly.type
_entity_poly.pdbx_seq_one_letter_code
_entity_poly.pdbx_strand_id
1 'polypeptide(L)'
;DAFNISEGTLPSIEATVSDNRLVTSLQLPAGFSIDETTTLGKVSSSLVGCNASLRYGDKLSILYLMQVRPQREVTFYMPHAELKLYEFVLEGDSRIPFYTLVDERLFRAKNGCVCTDEQVGEGAVGYVHSRKTKRCTEYSTQSLVLLPGTVLCRTYSSIEKSYEAAASYGAKERLKAESGKLKVKSGDLKKDKVTEERGIAKEPVKAGRVRKLKKKGKKKVNKNGKKREKRIRGKP
;
A
#
# COMPACT_ATOMS: atom_id res chain seq x y z
N ASP A 1 -1.10 11.26 -13.80
CA ASP A 1 -2.07 10.18 -14.06
C ASP A 1 -2.44 9.50 -12.75
N ALA A 2 -3.65 8.95 -12.69
CA ALA A 2 -4.16 8.24 -11.52
C ALA A 2 -3.82 6.74 -11.61
N PHE A 3 -3.32 6.16 -10.51
CA PHE A 3 -3.09 4.73 -10.40
C PHE A 3 -4.39 4.04 -9.97
N ASN A 4 -5.04 3.34 -10.90
CA ASN A 4 -6.23 2.54 -10.62
C ASN A 4 -5.88 1.33 -9.74
N ILE A 5 -6.65 1.11 -8.68
CA ILE A 5 -6.51 -0.01 -7.73
C ILE A 5 -7.58 -1.08 -7.99
N SER A 6 -8.83 -0.67 -8.12
CA SER A 6 -9.97 -1.59 -8.21
C SER A 6 -11.21 -0.90 -8.76
N GLU A 7 -11.94 -1.59 -9.65
CA GLU A 7 -13.23 -1.11 -10.14
C GLU A 7 -14.35 -1.21 -9.10
N GLY A 8 -15.28 -0.25 -9.16
CA GLY A 8 -16.47 -0.17 -8.34
C GLY A 8 -17.77 -0.10 -9.14
N THR A 9 -18.88 0.03 -8.42
CA THR A 9 -20.24 0.16 -8.97
C THR A 9 -20.88 1.51 -8.68
N LEU A 10 -20.31 2.31 -7.77
CA LEU A 10 -20.71 3.69 -7.51
C LEU A 10 -19.89 4.65 -8.40
N PRO A 11 -20.40 5.86 -8.68
CA PRO A 11 -19.65 6.89 -9.38
C PRO A 11 -18.29 7.17 -8.72
N SER A 12 -17.25 7.25 -9.54
CA SER A 12 -15.87 7.56 -9.10
C SER A 12 -15.75 8.96 -8.51
N ILE A 13 -14.98 9.08 -7.43
CA ILE A 13 -14.43 10.39 -7.03
C ILE A 13 -13.14 10.57 -7.82
N GLU A 14 -13.20 11.42 -8.83
CA GLU A 14 -12.03 11.78 -9.63
C GLU A 14 -11.19 12.78 -8.84
N ALA A 15 -9.87 12.72 -9.02
CA ALA A 15 -8.94 13.70 -8.48
C ALA A 15 -7.92 14.08 -9.55
N THR A 16 -7.64 15.37 -9.67
CA THR A 16 -6.70 15.92 -10.66
C THR A 16 -5.72 16.87 -9.97
N VAL A 17 -4.50 16.96 -10.50
CA VAL A 17 -3.54 17.98 -10.06
C VAL A 17 -3.94 19.30 -10.72
N SER A 18 -4.16 20.33 -9.90
CA SER A 18 -4.42 21.70 -10.32
C SER A 18 -3.59 22.63 -9.44
N ASP A 19 -2.78 23.47 -10.07
CA ASP A 19 -1.69 24.21 -9.44
C ASP A 19 -0.84 23.28 -8.53
N ASN A 20 -0.67 23.65 -7.26
CA ASN A 20 0.04 22.88 -6.24
C ASN A 20 -0.91 22.04 -5.35
N ARG A 21 -2.13 21.72 -5.81
CA ARG A 21 -3.15 20.97 -5.03
C ARG A 21 -3.69 19.78 -5.83
N LEU A 22 -4.26 18.80 -5.13
CA LEU A 22 -5.22 17.87 -5.73
C LEU A 22 -6.63 18.44 -5.56
N VAL A 23 -7.38 18.56 -6.65
CA VAL A 23 -8.79 18.96 -6.66
C VAL A 23 -9.62 17.74 -7.05
N THR A 24 -10.70 17.47 -6.29
CA THR A 24 -11.58 16.32 -6.53
C THR A 24 -12.87 16.72 -7.24
N SER A 25 -13.59 15.74 -7.78
CA SER A 25 -14.93 15.95 -8.32
C SER A 25 -16.01 16.21 -7.25
N LEU A 26 -15.71 16.06 -5.95
CA LEU A 26 -16.66 16.34 -4.87
C LEU A 26 -16.98 17.84 -4.79
N GLN A 27 -18.24 18.18 -5.04
CA GLN A 27 -18.75 19.54 -5.01
C GLN A 27 -19.16 19.98 -3.60
N LEU A 28 -19.07 21.27 -3.33
CA LEU A 28 -19.48 21.98 -2.14
C LEU A 28 -20.12 23.32 -2.54
N PRO A 29 -20.95 23.96 -1.67
CA PRO A 29 -21.54 25.26 -1.99
C PRO A 29 -20.47 26.32 -2.28
N ALA A 30 -20.79 27.25 -3.19
CA ALA A 30 -19.90 28.37 -3.48
C ALA A 30 -19.65 29.21 -2.21
N GLY A 31 -18.38 29.52 -1.94
CA GLY A 31 -17.98 30.23 -0.72
C GLY A 31 -18.01 29.41 0.57
N PHE A 32 -18.35 28.10 0.52
CA PHE A 32 -18.26 27.24 1.69
C PHE A 32 -16.80 27.10 2.15
N SER A 33 -16.58 27.27 3.46
CA SER A 33 -15.29 27.07 4.13
C SER A 33 -15.45 26.07 5.27
N ILE A 34 -14.35 25.40 5.62
CA ILE A 34 -14.30 24.46 6.74
C ILE A 34 -13.27 25.02 7.72
N ASP A 35 -13.70 25.23 8.97
CA ASP A 35 -12.89 25.71 10.07
C ASP A 35 -13.08 24.80 11.30
N GLU A 36 -12.43 25.12 12.42
CA GLU A 36 -12.51 24.37 13.68
C GLU A 36 -13.95 24.24 14.24
N THR A 37 -14.86 25.15 13.88
CA THR A 37 -16.27 25.17 14.29
C THR A 37 -17.20 24.44 13.31
N THR A 38 -16.67 24.01 12.16
CA THR A 38 -17.44 23.31 11.13
C THR A 38 -17.62 21.85 11.51
N THR A 39 -18.87 21.43 11.71
CA THR A 39 -19.21 20.06 12.11
C THR A 39 -19.34 19.13 10.91
N LEU A 40 -19.21 17.82 11.17
CA LEU A 40 -19.55 16.76 10.22
C LEU A 40 -20.97 16.93 9.65
N GLY A 41 -21.94 17.41 10.44
CA GLY A 41 -23.29 17.76 9.97
C GLY A 41 -23.29 18.77 8.83
N LYS A 42 -22.65 19.93 9.03
CA LYS A 42 -22.52 20.99 8.01
C LYS A 42 -21.85 20.47 6.74
N VAL A 43 -20.76 19.71 6.87
CA VAL A 43 -20.04 19.12 5.72
C VAL A 43 -20.89 18.07 5.01
N SER A 44 -21.57 17.19 5.75
CA SER A 44 -22.43 16.14 5.20
C SER A 44 -23.61 16.72 4.42
N SER A 45 -24.31 17.72 4.99
CA SER A 45 -25.40 18.40 4.28
C SER A 45 -24.93 19.15 3.03
N SER A 46 -23.72 19.74 3.08
CA SER A 46 -23.11 20.41 1.92
C SER A 46 -22.78 19.42 0.80
N LEU A 47 -22.16 18.28 1.14
CA LEU A 47 -21.83 17.22 0.19
C LEU A 47 -23.08 16.56 -0.40
N VAL A 48 -24.06 16.17 0.42
CA VAL A 48 -25.31 15.55 -0.05
C VAL A 48 -26.12 16.54 -0.89
N GLY A 49 -26.12 17.83 -0.54
CA GLY A 49 -26.81 18.88 -1.31
C GLY A 49 -26.19 19.16 -2.69
N CYS A 50 -24.87 19.03 -2.84
CA CYS A 50 -24.16 19.36 -4.07
C CYS A 50 -23.82 18.15 -4.96
N ASN A 51 -23.92 16.92 -4.46
CA ASN A 51 -23.50 15.71 -5.18
C ASN A 51 -24.64 14.69 -5.23
N ALA A 52 -25.35 14.63 -6.37
CA ALA A 52 -26.55 13.77 -6.55
C ALA A 52 -26.32 12.26 -6.35
N SER A 53 -25.07 11.80 -6.38
CA SER A 53 -24.67 10.40 -6.10
C SER A 53 -24.62 10.08 -4.60
N LEU A 54 -24.38 11.07 -3.74
CA LEU A 54 -24.18 10.92 -2.29
C LEU A 54 -25.50 10.97 -1.53
N ARG A 55 -25.57 10.23 -0.41
CA ARG A 55 -26.73 10.15 0.48
C ARG A 55 -26.26 10.07 1.94
N TYR A 56 -27.09 10.53 2.86
CA TYR A 56 -26.87 10.26 4.28
C TYR A 56 -26.80 8.74 4.54
N GLY A 57 -25.87 8.33 5.40
CA GLY A 57 -25.52 6.93 5.65
C GLY A 57 -24.47 6.33 4.69
N ASP A 58 -24.11 7.03 3.60
CA ASP A 58 -22.92 6.67 2.83
C ASP A 58 -21.65 7.02 3.61
N LYS A 59 -20.55 6.30 3.34
CA LYS A 59 -19.22 6.60 3.89
C LYS A 59 -18.30 7.17 2.81
N LEU A 60 -17.56 8.20 3.16
CA LEU A 60 -16.38 8.66 2.42
C LEU A 60 -15.11 8.23 3.18
N SER A 61 -14.17 7.65 2.45
CA SER A 61 -12.86 7.23 2.96
C SER A 61 -11.74 7.90 2.15
N ILE A 62 -10.71 8.39 2.85
CA ILE A 62 -9.53 9.03 2.26
C ILE A 62 -8.32 8.16 2.55
N LEU A 63 -7.74 7.60 1.48
CA LEU A 63 -6.52 6.81 1.50
C LEU A 63 -5.34 7.76 1.24
N TYR A 64 -4.50 8.00 2.24
CA TYR A 64 -3.28 8.80 2.09
C TYR A 64 -2.05 7.90 2.25
N LEU A 65 -1.40 7.61 1.13
CA LEU A 65 -0.13 6.90 1.07
C LEU A 65 1.02 7.92 1.19
N MET A 66 1.46 8.18 2.42
CA MET A 66 2.61 9.04 2.73
C MET A 66 3.92 8.39 2.30
N GLN A 67 4.80 9.16 1.66
CA GLN A 67 6.15 8.71 1.36
C GLN A 67 7.13 9.22 2.43
N VAL A 68 7.58 8.34 3.32
CA VAL A 68 8.45 8.69 4.45
C VAL A 68 9.91 8.56 4.04
N ARG A 69 10.68 9.62 4.28
CA ARG A 69 12.12 9.68 4.04
C ARG A 69 12.88 9.68 5.38
N PRO A 70 14.00 8.93 5.50
CA PRO A 70 14.94 9.08 6.61
C PRO A 70 15.41 10.53 6.77
N GLN A 71 15.59 10.99 8.01
CA GLN A 71 16.54 12.07 8.26
C GLN A 71 17.94 11.57 7.92
N ARG A 72 18.74 12.43 7.28
CA ARG A 72 20.04 12.08 6.64
C ARG A 72 21.08 11.49 7.60
N GLU A 73 20.87 11.62 8.90
CA GLU A 73 21.74 11.14 9.98
C GLU A 73 21.57 9.63 10.27
N VAL A 74 20.47 9.00 9.84
CA VAL A 74 20.21 7.57 10.08
C VAL A 74 20.57 6.73 8.86
N THR A 75 21.76 6.12 8.88
CA THR A 75 22.34 5.34 7.78
C THR A 75 21.63 4.01 7.45
N PHE A 76 20.68 3.57 8.28
CA PHE A 76 20.01 2.26 8.16
C PHE A 76 18.51 2.31 7.85
N TYR A 77 17.90 3.50 7.79
CA TYR A 77 16.48 3.60 7.52
C TYR A 77 16.25 3.68 6.00
N MET A 78 15.35 2.86 5.47
CA MET A 78 15.03 2.86 4.04
C MET A 78 13.81 3.77 3.77
N PRO A 79 13.77 4.48 2.63
CA PRO A 79 12.54 5.13 2.18
C PRO A 79 11.42 4.09 2.07
N HIS A 80 10.26 4.42 2.63
CA HIS A 80 9.10 3.52 2.63
C HIS A 80 7.81 4.35 2.53
N ALA A 81 6.68 3.65 2.39
CA ALA A 81 5.37 4.27 2.36
C ALA A 81 4.55 3.88 3.60
N GLU A 82 3.90 4.87 4.22
CA GLU A 82 2.93 4.68 5.29
C GLU A 82 1.53 4.93 4.73
N LEU A 83 0.57 4.06 5.04
CA LEU A 83 -0.84 4.30 4.71
C LEU A 83 -1.57 4.88 5.93
N LYS A 84 -2.17 6.06 5.75
CA LYS A 84 -3.19 6.61 6.65
C LYS A 84 -4.55 6.51 5.99
N LEU A 85 -5.56 6.14 6.78
CA LEU A 85 -6.95 6.01 6.36
C LEU A 85 -7.79 6.91 7.27
N TYR A 86 -8.51 7.84 6.66
CA TYR A 86 -9.51 8.68 7.33
C TYR A 86 -10.88 8.30 6.80
N GLU A 87 -11.89 8.19 7.67
CA GLU A 87 -13.24 7.78 7.25
C GLU A 87 -14.30 8.56 8.02
N PHE A 88 -15.39 8.92 7.34
CA PHE A 88 -16.57 9.48 7.97
C PHE A 88 -17.84 9.05 7.23
N VAL A 89 -18.94 8.91 7.99
CA VAL A 89 -20.28 8.64 7.45
C VAL A 89 -20.99 9.97 7.27
N LEU A 90 -21.73 10.14 6.18
CA LEU A 90 -22.51 11.35 5.92
C LEU A 90 -23.74 11.36 6.85
N GLU A 91 -23.73 12.27 7.82
CA GLU A 91 -24.74 12.37 8.89
C GLU A 91 -25.02 13.86 9.14
N GLY A 92 -26.25 14.32 8.85
CA GLY A 92 -26.57 15.76 8.77
C GLY A 92 -26.74 16.47 10.12
N ASP A 93 -27.10 15.75 11.17
CA ASP A 93 -27.28 16.25 12.54
C ASP A 93 -26.01 16.12 13.40
N SER A 94 -24.93 15.57 12.85
CA SER A 94 -23.68 15.34 13.56
C SER A 94 -23.00 16.62 14.03
N ARG A 95 -22.69 16.66 15.34
CA ARG A 95 -22.05 17.81 16.00
C ARG A 95 -20.53 17.66 16.17
N ILE A 96 -19.95 16.55 15.70
CA ILE A 96 -18.51 16.30 15.77
C ILE A 96 -17.77 17.35 14.92
N PRO A 97 -16.76 18.07 15.45
CA PRO A 97 -15.93 18.98 14.65
C PRO A 97 -15.22 18.19 13.54
N PHE A 98 -15.32 18.65 12.28
CA PHE A 98 -14.97 17.81 11.14
C PHE A 98 -13.48 17.39 11.13
N TYR A 99 -12.58 18.29 11.51
CA TYR A 99 -11.14 18.03 11.53
C TYR A 99 -10.65 17.16 12.70
N THR A 100 -11.53 16.65 13.58
CA THR A 100 -11.17 15.52 14.46
C THR A 100 -11.27 14.16 13.76
N LEU A 101 -11.89 14.10 12.57
CA LEU A 101 -12.09 12.87 11.79
C LEU A 101 -11.17 12.77 10.57
N VAL A 102 -10.70 13.91 10.06
CA VAL A 102 -9.95 14.04 8.81
C VAL A 102 -8.81 15.05 8.98
N ASP A 103 -7.62 14.74 8.46
CA ASP A 103 -6.51 15.69 8.37
C ASP A 103 -6.91 16.87 7.46
N GLU A 104 -6.88 18.09 8.00
CA GLU A 104 -7.22 19.33 7.29
C GLU A 104 -6.53 19.46 5.94
N ARG A 105 -5.28 18.97 5.81
CA ARG A 105 -4.49 19.04 4.58
C ARG A 105 -5.01 18.13 3.47
N LEU A 106 -5.89 17.18 3.79
CA LEU A 106 -6.51 16.26 2.84
C LEU A 106 -7.95 16.64 2.48
N PHE A 107 -8.56 17.61 3.17
CA PHE A 107 -9.95 17.97 2.92
C PHE A 107 -10.21 19.46 3.24
N ARG A 108 -9.91 20.33 2.28
CA ARG A 108 -10.28 21.75 2.29
C ARG A 108 -11.37 22.02 1.27
N ALA A 109 -12.19 23.03 1.53
CA ALA A 109 -13.09 23.60 0.53
C ALA A 109 -12.38 24.74 -0.21
N LYS A 110 -12.33 24.70 -1.55
CA LYS A 110 -11.82 25.79 -2.40
C LYS A 110 -12.58 25.82 -3.71
N ASN A 111 -13.03 26.99 -4.14
CA ASN A 111 -13.73 27.21 -5.42
C ASN A 111 -14.96 26.29 -5.66
N GLY A 112 -15.66 25.88 -4.60
CA GLY A 112 -16.81 24.97 -4.70
C GLY A 112 -16.45 23.48 -4.83
N CYS A 113 -15.18 23.09 -4.69
CA CYS A 113 -14.76 21.69 -4.69
C CYS A 113 -13.99 21.33 -3.41
N VAL A 114 -13.94 20.03 -3.10
CA VAL A 114 -12.98 19.49 -2.12
C VAL A 114 -11.60 19.39 -2.76
N CYS A 115 -10.59 19.95 -2.10
CA CYS A 115 -9.20 19.87 -2.51
C CYS A 115 -8.25 19.58 -1.33
N THR A 116 -7.01 19.22 -1.62
CA THR A 116 -5.94 19.16 -0.62
C THR A 116 -5.42 20.55 -0.28
N ASP A 117 -4.57 20.61 0.74
CA ASP A 117 -3.66 21.72 0.92
C ASP A 117 -2.52 21.75 -0.13
N GLU A 118 -1.77 22.85 -0.17
CA GLU A 118 -0.52 22.97 -0.93
C GLU A 118 0.63 22.19 -0.29
N GLN A 119 0.68 22.11 1.04
CA GLN A 119 1.81 21.53 1.79
C GLN A 119 1.44 20.21 2.49
N VAL A 120 0.80 19.30 1.75
CA VAL A 120 0.50 17.94 2.23
C VAL A 120 1.78 17.12 2.46
N GLY A 121 2.75 17.25 1.56
CA GLY A 121 3.99 16.47 1.52
C GLY A 121 4.08 15.55 0.30
N GLU A 122 4.94 14.54 0.37
CA GLU A 122 5.09 13.52 -0.69
C GLU A 122 4.21 12.30 -0.44
N GLY A 123 3.70 11.71 -1.52
CA GLY A 123 2.85 10.54 -1.48
C GLY A 123 1.81 10.48 -2.59
N ALA A 124 0.74 9.73 -2.34
CA ALA A 124 -0.46 9.67 -3.17
C ALA A 124 -1.73 9.72 -2.32
N VAL A 125 -2.80 10.31 -2.85
CA VAL A 125 -4.11 10.38 -2.17
C VAL A 125 -5.19 9.79 -3.07
N GLY A 126 -6.14 9.07 -2.48
CA GLY A 126 -7.34 8.57 -3.14
C GLY A 126 -8.57 8.77 -2.26
N TYR A 127 -9.71 9.01 -2.91
CA TYR A 127 -11.00 9.21 -2.25
C TYR A 127 -11.95 8.10 -2.69
N VAL A 128 -12.64 7.48 -1.75
CA VAL A 128 -13.52 6.33 -1.99
C VAL A 128 -14.89 6.62 -1.42
N HIS A 129 -15.92 6.51 -2.26
CA HIS A 129 -17.32 6.48 -1.84
C HIS A 129 -17.74 5.04 -1.61
N SER A 130 -18.40 4.76 -0.50
CA SER A 130 -18.97 3.44 -0.21
C SER A 130 -20.38 3.52 0.38
N ARG A 131 -21.21 2.56 0.01
CA ARG A 131 -22.62 2.47 0.41
C ARG A 131 -22.94 1.06 0.89
N LYS A 132 -23.43 0.94 2.13
CA LYS A 132 -23.92 -0.33 2.65
C LYS A 132 -25.37 -0.56 2.21
N THR A 133 -25.61 -1.56 1.37
CA THR A 133 -26.95 -2.00 0.99
C THR A 133 -27.42 -3.16 1.86
N LYS A 134 -28.66 -3.63 1.64
CA LYS A 134 -29.18 -4.85 2.30
C LYS A 134 -28.45 -6.14 1.89
N ARG A 135 -27.72 -6.15 0.77
CA ARG A 135 -27.10 -7.36 0.18
C ARG A 135 -25.58 -7.36 0.24
N CYS A 136 -24.95 -6.20 0.06
CA CYS A 136 -23.50 -6.03 -0.03
C CYS A 136 -23.09 -4.60 0.32
N THR A 137 -21.77 -4.33 0.35
CA THR A 137 -21.26 -2.96 0.32
C THR A 137 -20.82 -2.64 -1.10
N GLU A 138 -21.36 -1.57 -1.66
CA GLU A 138 -20.99 -1.00 -2.95
C GLU A 138 -19.86 0.02 -2.73
N TYR A 139 -18.97 0.14 -3.71
CA TYR A 139 -17.82 1.06 -3.67
C TYR A 139 -17.70 1.80 -4.99
N SER A 140 -17.09 2.99 -4.99
CA SER A 140 -16.61 3.64 -6.21
C SER A 140 -15.35 2.97 -6.73
N THR A 141 -15.00 3.16 -8.00
CA THR A 141 -13.66 2.80 -8.49
C THR A 141 -12.62 3.57 -7.65
N GLN A 142 -11.56 2.87 -7.25
CA GLN A 142 -10.54 3.37 -6.34
C GLN A 142 -9.29 3.69 -7.14
N SER A 143 -8.81 4.93 -7.03
CA SER A 143 -7.54 5.32 -7.63
C SER A 143 -6.72 6.20 -6.68
N LEU A 144 -5.40 6.14 -6.81
CA LEU A 144 -4.45 6.99 -6.10
C LEU A 144 -3.83 7.99 -7.08
N VAL A 145 -3.87 9.27 -6.74
CA VAL A 145 -3.22 10.33 -7.51
C VAL A 145 -2.00 10.83 -6.74
N LEU A 146 -0.85 10.91 -7.41
CA LEU A 146 0.36 11.44 -6.81
C LEU A 146 0.16 12.90 -6.41
N LEU A 147 0.55 13.24 -5.19
CA LEU A 147 0.60 14.63 -4.75
C LEU A 147 1.59 15.44 -5.62
N PRO A 148 1.37 16.75 -5.81
CA PRO A 148 2.21 17.59 -6.67
C PRO A 148 3.70 17.55 -6.26
N GLY A 149 3.98 17.55 -4.96
CA GLY A 149 5.33 17.51 -4.42
C GLY A 149 6.06 16.17 -4.52
N THR A 150 5.43 15.09 -4.97
CA THR A 150 6.03 13.74 -4.97
C THR A 150 7.10 13.59 -6.03
N VAL A 151 8.36 13.47 -5.60
CA VAL A 151 9.55 13.38 -6.48
C VAL A 151 10.04 11.95 -6.62
N LEU A 152 10.25 11.21 -5.51
CA LEU A 152 10.88 9.88 -5.60
C LEU A 152 10.05 8.91 -6.44
N CYS A 153 8.74 8.85 -6.24
CA CYS A 153 7.87 7.99 -7.07
C CYS A 153 8.05 8.30 -8.57
N ARG A 154 8.01 9.57 -8.99
CA ARG A 154 8.24 9.97 -10.39
C ARG A 154 9.64 9.61 -10.90
N THR A 155 10.66 9.70 -10.03
CA THR A 155 12.06 9.42 -10.39
C THR A 155 12.34 7.92 -10.55
N TYR A 156 11.63 7.07 -9.80
CA TYR A 156 11.94 5.63 -9.69
C TYR A 156 10.81 4.70 -10.17
N SER A 157 9.65 5.21 -10.61
CA SER A 157 8.54 4.38 -11.15
C SER A 157 8.76 3.87 -12.57
N SER A 158 9.87 4.23 -13.23
CA SER A 158 10.13 3.82 -14.61
C SER A 158 10.60 2.36 -14.69
N ILE A 159 10.36 1.71 -15.84
CA ILE A 159 10.75 0.31 -16.03
C ILE A 159 12.29 0.17 -16.13
N GLU A 160 12.97 1.19 -16.65
CA GLU A 160 14.44 1.29 -16.67
C GLU A 160 14.99 1.31 -15.24
N LYS A 161 14.36 2.07 -14.34
CA LYS A 161 14.74 2.09 -12.91
C LYS A 161 14.44 0.78 -12.21
N SER A 162 13.37 0.08 -12.60
CA SER A 162 13.13 -1.31 -12.16
C SER A 162 14.24 -2.27 -12.61
N TYR A 163 14.76 -2.13 -13.84
CA TYR A 163 15.88 -2.95 -14.34
C TYR A 163 17.21 -2.58 -13.66
N GLU A 164 17.50 -1.30 -13.47
CA GLU A 164 18.68 -0.80 -12.73
C GLU A 164 18.70 -1.34 -11.30
N ALA A 165 17.57 -1.28 -10.60
CA ALA A 165 17.41 -1.85 -9.27
C ALA A 165 17.63 -3.38 -9.29
N ALA A 166 17.02 -4.12 -10.22
CA ALA A 166 17.22 -5.57 -10.33
C ALA A 166 18.68 -5.96 -10.60
N ALA A 167 19.37 -5.21 -11.48
CA ALA A 167 20.79 -5.41 -11.78
C ALA A 167 21.67 -5.16 -10.55
N SER A 168 21.35 -4.16 -9.72
CA SER A 168 22.11 -3.85 -8.49
C SER A 168 22.13 -5.00 -7.47
N TYR A 169 21.08 -5.83 -7.44
CA TYR A 169 21.02 -7.06 -6.61
C TYR A 169 21.69 -8.27 -7.26
N GLY A 170 22.43 -8.09 -8.37
CA GLY A 170 23.17 -9.15 -9.05
C GLY A 170 22.33 -10.04 -9.98
N ALA A 171 21.12 -9.60 -10.37
CA ALA A 171 20.30 -10.32 -11.34
C ALA A 171 20.92 -10.24 -12.75
N LYS A 172 21.69 -11.26 -13.15
CA LYS A 172 22.12 -11.41 -14.55
C LYS A 172 20.90 -11.57 -15.46
N GLU A 173 20.86 -10.80 -16.54
CA GLU A 173 19.79 -10.69 -17.56
C GLU A 173 18.88 -11.92 -17.74
N ARG A 174 17.86 -12.07 -16.89
CA ARG A 174 16.82 -13.12 -17.02
C ARG A 174 15.42 -12.68 -16.60
N LEU A 175 15.18 -11.37 -16.51
CA LEU A 175 13.85 -10.80 -16.26
C LEU A 175 13.29 -10.17 -17.53
N LYS A 176 12.89 -11.03 -18.49
CA LYS A 176 11.87 -10.61 -19.46
C LYS A 176 10.56 -10.45 -18.67
N ALA A 177 10.08 -9.21 -18.56
CA ALA A 177 8.85 -8.89 -17.87
C ALA A 177 7.65 -9.26 -18.75
N GLU A 178 7.34 -10.55 -18.82
CA GLU A 178 6.06 -11.02 -19.36
C GLU A 178 4.96 -10.85 -18.30
N SER A 179 3.82 -10.32 -18.73
CA SER A 179 2.70 -9.86 -17.91
C SER A 179 2.30 -10.81 -16.76
N GLY A 180 2.48 -10.33 -15.53
CA GLY A 180 1.63 -10.69 -14.38
C GLY A 180 1.95 -11.96 -13.58
N LYS A 181 2.95 -12.80 -13.92
CA LYS A 181 3.34 -13.96 -13.08
C LYS A 181 4.84 -14.21 -13.02
N LEU A 182 5.46 -13.90 -11.87
CA LEU A 182 6.80 -14.36 -11.52
C LEU A 182 6.85 -15.88 -11.36
N LYS A 183 7.46 -16.58 -12.33
CA LYS A 183 7.86 -17.98 -12.21
C LYS A 183 9.38 -18.07 -12.08
N VAL A 184 9.86 -18.39 -10.88
CA VAL A 184 11.27 -18.76 -10.69
C VAL A 184 11.52 -20.11 -11.37
N LYS A 185 12.33 -20.11 -12.44
CA LYS A 185 12.96 -21.33 -12.95
C LYS A 185 14.33 -21.49 -12.29
N SER A 186 14.45 -22.44 -11.37
CA SER A 186 15.75 -22.89 -10.88
C SER A 186 16.55 -23.52 -12.03
N GLY A 187 17.63 -22.86 -12.44
CA GLY A 187 18.59 -23.43 -13.38
C GLY A 187 19.59 -24.30 -12.62
N ASP A 188 19.60 -25.61 -12.89
CA ASP A 188 20.55 -26.53 -12.26
C ASP A 188 21.99 -26.21 -12.64
N LEU A 189 22.82 -25.92 -11.64
CA LEU A 189 24.26 -25.78 -11.82
C LEU A 189 24.90 -27.17 -11.96
N LYS A 190 25.23 -27.55 -13.20
CA LYS A 190 26.22 -28.62 -13.42
C LYS A 190 27.57 -28.16 -12.86
N LYS A 191 28.12 -28.95 -11.93
CA LYS A 191 29.50 -28.82 -11.47
C LYS A 191 30.39 -29.63 -12.40
N ASP A 192 31.19 -28.97 -13.22
CA ASP A 192 32.28 -29.64 -13.92
C ASP A 192 33.48 -29.79 -12.98
N LYS A 193 34.03 -31.00 -12.96
CA LYS A 193 35.26 -31.34 -12.22
C LYS A 193 36.46 -30.71 -12.92
N VAL A 194 37.36 -30.13 -12.14
CA VAL A 194 38.78 -30.00 -12.51
C VAL A 194 39.58 -30.87 -11.55
N THR A 195 40.43 -31.75 -12.10
CA THR A 195 41.30 -32.66 -11.36
C THR A 195 42.65 -31.99 -11.09
N GLU A 196 43.32 -32.40 -10.00
CA GLU A 196 44.57 -31.84 -9.47
C GLU A 196 45.79 -32.03 -10.39
N GLU A 197 46.87 -31.26 -10.16
CA GLU A 197 48.13 -31.87 -9.68
C GLU A 197 49.17 -30.87 -9.09
N ARG A 198 49.81 -31.31 -7.99
CA ARG A 198 51.13 -30.92 -7.39
C ARG A 198 51.33 -29.54 -6.72
N GLY A 199 51.89 -29.56 -5.49
CA GLY A 199 52.39 -28.36 -4.79
C GLY A 199 52.69 -28.52 -3.28
N ILE A 200 53.58 -29.45 -2.90
CA ILE A 200 53.90 -29.89 -1.52
C ILE A 200 54.14 -28.77 -0.47
N ALA A 201 53.36 -28.84 0.63
CA ALA A 201 53.62 -28.53 2.05
C ALA A 201 54.50 -27.34 2.52
N LYS A 202 53.97 -26.58 3.49
CA LYS A 202 54.52 -26.48 4.88
C LYS A 202 53.54 -25.79 5.86
N GLU A 203 53.15 -26.52 6.90
CA GLU A 203 52.63 -26.05 8.20
C GLU A 203 53.85 -25.62 9.10
N PRO A 204 53.77 -25.29 10.42
CA PRO A 204 52.63 -25.31 11.37
C PRO A 204 52.60 -24.14 12.42
N VAL A 205 51.82 -24.31 13.53
CA VAL A 205 52.05 -23.74 14.90
C VAL A 205 51.63 -22.26 15.12
N LYS A 206 50.95 -21.76 16.19
CA LYS A 206 50.26 -22.13 17.47
C LYS A 206 49.30 -20.94 17.78
N ALA A 207 48.33 -20.87 18.71
CA ALA A 207 47.61 -21.74 19.67
C ALA A 207 46.38 -20.92 20.18
N GLY A 208 45.41 -21.39 20.96
CA GLY A 208 45.04 -22.74 21.41
C GLY A 208 44.05 -22.71 22.60
N ARG A 209 43.46 -23.87 22.95
CA ARG A 209 42.70 -24.20 24.19
C ARG A 209 41.35 -23.46 24.43
N VAL A 210 40.29 -24.02 25.06
CA VAL A 210 39.98 -25.40 25.55
C VAL A 210 38.45 -25.53 25.83
N ARG A 211 37.83 -26.68 25.45
CA ARG A 211 36.74 -27.50 26.09
C ARG A 211 35.58 -26.77 26.86
N LYS A 212 34.31 -27.23 26.90
CA LYS A 212 33.70 -28.59 26.78
C LYS A 212 32.14 -28.50 26.85
N LEU A 213 31.42 -29.49 26.28
CA LEU A 213 30.14 -30.15 26.70
C LEU A 213 29.37 -30.62 25.43
N LYS A 214 29.30 -31.93 25.08
CA LYS A 214 28.34 -32.97 25.52
C LYS A 214 26.85 -32.58 25.32
N LYS A 215 25.95 -33.40 24.74
CA LYS A 215 26.04 -34.76 24.11
C LYS A 215 24.74 -35.08 23.31
N LYS A 216 24.86 -35.87 22.22
CA LYS A 216 23.90 -36.82 21.59
C LYS A 216 22.35 -36.61 21.66
N GLY A 217 21.66 -36.77 20.52
CA GLY A 217 20.22 -37.08 20.52
C GLY A 217 19.49 -37.27 19.17
N LYS A 218 19.93 -38.17 18.26
CA LYS A 218 19.10 -38.54 17.09
C LYS A 218 17.92 -39.43 17.53
N LYS A 219 16.68 -39.08 17.16
CA LYS A 219 15.57 -40.05 17.13
C LYS A 219 14.66 -39.78 15.91
N LYS A 220 14.82 -40.59 14.86
CA LYS A 220 13.82 -40.71 13.79
C LYS A 220 12.64 -41.52 14.34
N VAL A 221 11.42 -41.07 14.09
CA VAL A 221 10.24 -41.95 14.05
C VAL A 221 9.55 -41.71 12.72
N ASN A 222 9.35 -42.79 11.98
CA ASN A 222 8.65 -42.82 10.71
C ASN A 222 7.49 -43.81 10.88
N LYS A 223 6.25 -43.43 10.56
CA LYS A 223 5.14 -44.37 10.49
C LYS A 223 4.16 -44.00 9.38
N ASN A 224 4.42 -44.63 8.23
CA ASN A 224 3.49 -44.74 7.11
C ASN A 224 2.37 -45.72 7.49
N GLY A 225 1.11 -45.48 7.10
CA GLY A 225 0.01 -46.31 7.64
C GLY A 225 -1.42 -46.06 7.15
N LYS A 226 -1.60 -45.58 5.92
CA LYS A 226 -2.61 -46.02 4.93
C LYS A 226 -4.02 -46.51 5.38
N LYS A 227 -5.02 -45.77 4.87
CA LYS A 227 -6.22 -46.22 4.12
C LYS A 227 -7.57 -46.54 4.84
N ARG A 228 -8.63 -46.05 4.15
CA ARG A 228 -10.05 -46.44 4.10
C ARG A 228 -10.97 -45.99 5.25
N GLU A 229 -12.03 -45.19 5.04
CA GLU A 229 -13.17 -45.23 4.08
C GLU A 229 -14.39 -45.97 4.64
N LYS A 230 -15.46 -45.24 5.06
CA LYS A 230 -16.84 -45.37 4.53
C LYS A 230 -17.81 -44.34 5.11
N ARG A 231 -18.93 -44.14 4.38
CA ARG A 231 -20.09 -43.29 4.66
C ARG A 231 -20.90 -43.79 5.89
N ILE A 232 -21.79 -42.95 6.44
CA ILE A 232 -23.26 -43.13 6.37
C ILE A 232 -24.00 -41.86 6.84
N ARG A 233 -25.28 -41.76 6.45
CA ARG A 233 -26.25 -40.66 6.64
C ARG A 233 -26.75 -40.56 8.09
N GLY A 234 -27.42 -39.45 8.43
CA GLY A 234 -28.65 -39.54 9.25
C GLY A 234 -28.88 -38.45 10.28
N LYS A 235 -29.97 -37.70 10.06
CA LYS A 235 -30.77 -36.92 11.04
C LYS A 235 -31.23 -37.74 12.26
N PRO A 236 -31.68 -37.12 13.38
CA PRO A 236 -32.87 -36.24 13.43
C PRO A 236 -32.66 -34.78 13.00
#